data_AF-A0A8X8W5R3-F1
#
_entry.id   AF-A0A8X8W5R3-F1
#
_cell.length_a   1.000
_cell.length_b   1.000
_cell.length_c   1.000
_cell.angle_alpha   90.00
_cell.angle_beta   90.00
_cell.angle_gamma   90.00
#
_symmetry.space_group_name_H-M   'P 1'
#
loop_
_entity.id
_entity.type
_entity.pdbx_description
1 polymer ?
#
loop_
_entity_poly.entity_id
_entity_poly.type
_entity_poly.pdbx_seq_one_letter_code
_entity_poly.pdbx_strand_id
1 'polypeptide(L)'
;MLSSGVPFGTVLALLILRFGVSGPLVFLGGYFGNRKTAFEAPVETCKIPRKIPKQPCEDYKWWWRAFLNGGSSAFFLLVYSVFYFFAKWEIVMLVCGIWYAGYIFVVLCAFFVVTGSVGFYACLWFVRMVYSSVKIE
;
A
#
# COMPACT_ATOMS: atom_id res chain seq x y z
N MET A 1 -20.59 -5.68 28.75
CA MET A 1 -19.32 -4.92 28.66
C MET A 1 -18.83 -5.04 27.24
N LEU A 2 -18.58 -3.89 26.62
CA LEU A 2 -18.72 -3.65 25.19
C LEU A 2 -17.73 -4.42 24.30
N SER A 3 -18.24 -4.91 23.17
CA SER A 3 -17.49 -5.12 21.93
C SER A 3 -16.26 -6.04 22.04
N SER A 4 -16.47 -7.30 22.40
CA SER A 4 -15.44 -8.34 22.30
C SER A 4 -15.16 -8.70 20.84
N GLY A 5 -14.32 -7.89 20.21
CA GLY A 5 -13.77 -8.11 18.87
C GLY A 5 -14.63 -7.47 17.79
N VAL A 6 -14.06 -6.45 17.14
CA VAL A 6 -14.52 -6.05 15.80
C VAL A 6 -14.55 -7.33 14.97
N PRO A 7 -15.72 -7.84 14.57
CA PRO A 7 -15.82 -9.15 13.95
C PRO A 7 -14.96 -9.17 12.69
N PHE A 8 -14.39 -10.32 12.34
CA PHE A 8 -13.51 -10.47 11.17
C PHE A 8 -14.13 -9.85 9.90
N GLY A 9 -15.47 -9.89 9.80
CA GLY A 9 -16.25 -9.22 8.76
C GLY A 9 -16.18 -7.69 8.77
N THR A 10 -16.09 -7.02 9.92
CA THR A 10 -15.92 -5.57 10.00
C THR A 10 -14.50 -5.13 9.64
N VAL A 11 -13.47 -5.93 9.95
CA VAL A 11 -12.09 -5.66 9.48
C VAL A 11 -12.00 -5.82 7.96
N LEU A 12 -12.61 -6.87 7.42
CA LEU A 12 -12.73 -7.09 5.97
C LEU A 12 -13.57 -6.00 5.30
N ALA A 13 -14.67 -5.57 5.92
CA ALA A 13 -15.52 -4.49 5.41
C ALA A 13 -14.80 -3.13 5.45
N LEU A 14 -14.01 -2.83 6.49
CA LEU A 14 -13.19 -1.62 6.55
C LEU A 14 -12.06 -1.67 5.52
N LEU A 15 -11.48 -2.84 5.25
CA LEU A 15 -10.50 -3.01 4.16
C LEU A 15 -11.16 -2.82 2.79
N ILE A 16 -12.33 -3.40 2.53
CA ILE A 16 -13.08 -3.21 1.28
C ILE A 16 -13.54 -1.76 1.13
N LEU A 17 -14.02 -1.12 2.19
CA LEU A 17 -14.39 0.30 2.18
C LEU A 17 -13.15 1.18 1.91
N ARG A 18 -11.99 0.81 2.46
CA ARG A 18 -10.75 1.59 2.31
C ARG A 18 -10.07 1.37 0.97
N PHE A 19 -10.09 0.16 0.40
CA PHE A 19 -9.59 -0.13 -0.95
C PHE A 19 -10.58 0.26 -2.05
N GLY A 20 -11.87 0.06 -1.81
CA GLY A 20 -12.97 0.42 -2.70
C GLY A 20 -13.20 1.92 -2.83
N VAL A 21 -12.81 2.72 -1.83
CA VAL A 21 -12.80 4.19 -1.94
C VAL A 21 -11.42 4.70 -2.38
N SER A 22 -10.30 4.16 -1.89
CA SER A 22 -8.97 4.65 -2.29
C SER A 22 -8.60 4.34 -3.74
N GLY A 23 -8.98 3.17 -4.28
CA GLY A 23 -8.78 2.82 -5.69
C GLY A 23 -9.36 3.88 -6.64
N PRO A 24 -10.67 4.18 -6.57
CA PRO A 24 -11.25 5.23 -7.39
C PRO A 24 -10.75 6.62 -7.02
N LEU A 25 -10.42 6.92 -5.75
CA LEU A 25 -9.87 8.24 -5.39
C LEU A 25 -8.47 8.48 -5.97
N VAL A 26 -7.62 7.45 -6.04
CA VAL A 26 -6.30 7.52 -6.69
C VAL A 26 -6.46 7.63 -8.21
N PHE A 27 -7.42 6.92 -8.79
CA PHE A 27 -7.71 6.99 -10.22
C PHE A 27 -8.29 8.35 -10.63
N LEU A 28 -9.26 8.87 -9.88
CA LEU A 28 -9.82 10.22 -10.03
C LEU A 28 -8.76 11.28 -9.72
N GLY A 29 -7.95 11.11 -8.68
CA GLY A 29 -6.86 12.02 -8.34
C GLY A 29 -5.80 12.11 -9.43
N GLY A 30 -5.45 10.98 -10.05
CA GLY A 30 -4.60 10.94 -11.25
C GLY A 30 -5.27 11.60 -12.47
N TYR A 31 -6.55 11.30 -12.71
CA TYR A 31 -7.31 11.90 -13.81
C TYR A 31 -7.43 13.43 -13.70
N PHE A 32 -7.70 13.96 -12.50
CA PHE A 32 -7.75 15.40 -12.24
C PHE A 32 -6.36 16.05 -12.15
N GLY A 33 -5.34 15.30 -11.71
CA GLY A 33 -3.94 15.75 -11.71
C GLY A 33 -3.40 16.04 -13.12
N ASN A 34 -3.95 15.38 -14.14
CA ASN A 34 -3.61 15.58 -15.56
C ASN A 34 -3.86 17.02 -16.08
N ARG A 35 -4.63 17.83 -15.33
CA ARG A 35 -5.01 19.18 -15.73
C ARG A 35 -4.08 20.28 -15.18
N LYS A 36 -3.13 19.94 -14.29
CA LYS A 36 -2.13 20.91 -13.83
C LYS A 36 -0.85 20.76 -14.64
N THR A 37 -0.61 21.72 -15.52
CA THR A 37 0.64 21.87 -16.27
C THR A 37 1.82 22.21 -15.35
N ALA A 38 3.02 22.02 -15.88
CA ALA A 38 4.32 22.05 -15.21
C ALA A 38 4.49 23.15 -14.13
N PHE A 39 5.30 22.83 -13.12
CA PHE A 39 5.73 23.78 -12.10
C PHE A 39 6.44 24.97 -12.77
N GLU A 40 5.71 26.06 -12.95
CA GLU A 40 6.25 27.31 -13.45
C GLU A 40 7.07 27.95 -12.33
N ALA A 41 8.40 27.96 -12.48
CA ALA A 41 9.29 28.49 -11.46
C ALA A 41 9.04 30.01 -11.32
N PRO A 42 8.71 30.53 -10.13
CA PRO A 42 8.23 31.90 -9.99
C PRO A 42 9.33 32.98 -10.08
N VAL A 43 10.57 32.64 -10.43
CA VAL A 43 11.70 33.60 -10.38
C VAL A 43 12.77 33.32 -11.42
N GLU A 44 13.43 34.39 -11.90
CA GLU A 44 14.70 34.27 -12.60
C GLU A 44 15.76 33.66 -11.67
N THR A 45 16.32 32.52 -12.07
CA THR A 45 17.19 31.72 -11.21
C THR A 45 18.62 32.22 -11.20
N CYS A 46 19.18 32.40 -9.99
CA CYS A 46 20.61 32.57 -9.76
C CYS A 46 21.40 31.38 -10.37
N LYS A 47 22.52 31.66 -11.08
CA LYS A 47 23.36 30.69 -11.82
C LYS A 47 24.19 29.73 -10.92
N ILE A 48 23.67 29.31 -9.78
CA ILE A 48 24.34 28.34 -8.89
C ILE A 48 23.80 26.94 -9.22
N PRO A 49 24.61 26.02 -9.77
CA PRO A 49 24.14 24.68 -10.09
C PRO A 49 23.89 23.89 -8.80
N ARG A 50 22.61 23.67 -8.47
CA ARG A 50 22.19 22.76 -7.39
C ARG A 50 22.22 21.34 -7.94
N LYS A 51 22.79 20.36 -7.21
CA LYS A 51 22.72 18.94 -7.61
C LYS A 51 21.26 18.52 -7.74
N ILE A 52 20.88 18.09 -8.93
CA ILE A 52 19.55 17.57 -9.23
C ILE A 52 19.39 16.25 -8.44
N PRO A 53 18.31 16.08 -7.65
CA PRO A 53 18.05 14.81 -6.96
C PRO A 53 17.92 13.70 -8.00
N LYS A 54 18.47 12.52 -7.71
CA LYS A 54 18.39 11.37 -8.62
C LYS A 54 16.94 11.06 -8.95
N GLN A 55 16.68 10.81 -10.22
CA GLN A 55 15.32 10.58 -10.68
C GLN A 55 14.84 9.20 -10.18
N PRO A 56 13.55 9.03 -9.82
CA PRO A 56 13.03 7.74 -9.36
C PRO A 56 13.34 6.59 -10.32
N CYS A 57 13.40 6.85 -11.63
CA CYS A 57 13.78 5.85 -12.64
C CYS A 57 15.23 5.35 -12.54
N GLU A 58 16.17 6.15 -12.03
CA GLU A 58 17.58 5.77 -11.82
C GLU A 58 17.77 4.97 -10.53
N ASP A 59 16.88 5.16 -9.54
CA ASP A 59 16.92 4.44 -8.28
C ASP A 59 16.17 3.10 -8.38
N TYR A 60 16.89 2.03 -8.71
CA TYR A 60 16.42 0.63 -8.71
C TYR A 60 15.77 0.17 -7.38
N LYS A 61 15.99 0.90 -6.28
CA LYS A 61 15.36 0.63 -4.97
C LYS A 61 13.89 1.07 -4.88
N TRP A 62 13.37 1.84 -5.85
CA TRP A 62 12.01 2.38 -5.78
C TRP A 62 10.94 1.28 -5.78
N TRP A 63 11.17 0.19 -6.53
CA TRP A 63 10.18 -0.87 -6.74
C TRP A 63 9.87 -1.60 -5.44
N TRP A 64 10.91 -1.94 -4.68
CA TRP A 64 10.78 -2.56 -3.36
C TRP A 64 10.14 -1.65 -2.32
N ARG A 65 10.43 -0.35 -2.34
CA ARG A 65 9.78 0.60 -1.42
C ARG A 65 8.30 0.77 -1.73
N ALA A 66 7.91 0.79 -3.01
CA ALA A 66 6.51 0.86 -3.43
C ALA A 66 5.73 -0.40 -3.03
N PHE A 67 6.32 -1.57 -3.28
CA PHE A 67 5.71 -2.86 -2.93
C PHE A 67 5.53 -3.03 -1.42
N LEU A 68 6.56 -2.71 -0.62
CA LEU A 68 6.51 -2.79 0.84
C LEU A 68 5.50 -1.81 1.46
N ASN A 69 5.35 -0.61 0.91
CA ASN A 69 4.34 0.35 1.39
C ASN A 69 2.91 -0.18 1.20
N GLY A 70 2.60 -0.78 0.04
CA GLY A 70 1.29 -1.42 -0.19
C GLY A 70 1.05 -2.64 0.68
N GLY A 71 2.07 -3.49 0.83
CA GLY A 71 2.01 -4.72 1.62
C GLY A 71 2.00 -4.50 3.15
N SER A 72 2.38 -3.32 3.65
CA SER A 72 2.46 -3.03 5.09
C SER A 72 1.16 -3.30 5.86
N SER A 73 0.01 -3.18 5.20
CA SER A 73 -1.31 -3.50 5.77
C SER A 73 -1.44 -4.96 6.23
N ALA A 74 -0.81 -5.92 5.54
CA ALA A 74 -0.84 -7.32 5.93
C ALA A 74 0.02 -7.60 7.18
N PHE A 75 1.04 -6.77 7.43
CA PHE A 75 1.85 -6.86 8.64
C PHE A 75 1.03 -6.55 9.89
N PHE A 76 0.13 -5.56 9.82
CA PHE A 76 -0.82 -5.26 10.91
C PHE A 76 -1.75 -6.45 11.20
N LEU A 77 -2.23 -7.13 10.15
CA LEU A 77 -3.07 -8.32 10.30
C LEU A 77 -2.28 -9.53 10.86
N LEU A 78 -0.99 -9.65 10.55
CA LEU A 78 -0.12 -10.68 11.11
C LEU A 78 0.05 -10.49 12.62
N VAL A 79 0.40 -9.27 13.05
CA VAL A 79 0.52 -8.94 14.48
C VAL A 79 -0.81 -9.16 15.21
N TYR A 80 -1.94 -8.78 14.60
CA TYR A 80 -3.27 -9.04 15.14
C TYR A 80 -3.57 -10.55 15.28
N SER A 81 -3.25 -11.35 14.26
CA SER A 81 -3.46 -12.80 14.29
C SER A 81 -2.64 -13.46 15.39
N VAL A 82 -1.38 -13.04 15.57
CA VAL A 82 -0.50 -13.57 16.63
C VAL A 82 -1.05 -13.19 18.01
N PHE A 83 -1.46 -11.93 18.19
CA PHE A 83 -2.10 -11.49 19.44
C PHE A 83 -3.39 -12.28 19.73
N TYR A 84 -4.22 -12.54 18.72
CA TYR A 84 -5.43 -13.34 18.85
C TYR A 84 -5.12 -14.79 19.19
N PHE A 85 -4.06 -15.36 18.58
CA PHE A 85 -3.57 -16.68 18.90
C PHE A 85 -3.16 -16.77 20.37
N PHE A 86 -2.45 -15.76 20.92
CA PHE A 86 -2.07 -15.67 22.34
C PHE A 86 -3.25 -15.41 23.30
N ALA A 87 -4.22 -14.60 22.90
CA ALA A 87 -5.38 -14.28 23.73
C ALA A 87 -6.40 -15.44 23.82
N LYS A 88 -6.39 -16.38 22.87
CA LYS A 88 -7.36 -17.50 22.75
C LYS A 88 -6.76 -18.85 23.12
N TRP A 89 -5.81 -18.91 24.05
CA TRP A 89 -5.13 -20.15 24.52
C TRP A 89 -6.02 -21.19 25.23
N GLU A 90 -7.33 -21.21 24.97
CA GLU A 90 -8.22 -22.32 25.31
C GLU A 90 -8.41 -23.29 24.12
N ILE A 91 -7.40 -23.41 23.24
CA ILE A 91 -7.45 -24.41 22.17
C ILE A 91 -7.21 -25.77 22.80
N VAL A 92 -8.31 -26.47 23.10
CA VAL A 92 -8.40 -27.74 23.83
C VAL A 92 -7.58 -28.89 23.19
N MET A 93 -7.02 -28.70 22.00
CA MET A 93 -6.21 -29.68 21.26
C MET A 93 -5.20 -29.00 20.31
N LEU A 94 -3.92 -29.36 20.45
CA LEU A 94 -2.79 -28.83 19.66
C LEU A 94 -2.99 -28.87 18.14
N VAL A 95 -3.65 -29.92 17.64
CA VAL A 95 -3.90 -30.13 16.21
C VAL A 95 -4.70 -28.97 15.61
N CYS A 96 -5.77 -28.52 16.28
CA CYS A 96 -6.59 -27.42 15.78
C CYS A 96 -5.85 -26.08 15.75
N GLY A 97 -4.91 -25.85 16.69
CA GLY A 97 -4.08 -24.65 16.72
C GLY A 97 -3.15 -24.56 15.51
N ILE A 98 -2.53 -25.68 15.12
CA ILE A 98 -1.62 -25.75 13.97
C ILE A 98 -2.39 -25.52 12.65
N TRP A 99 -3.56 -26.16 12.50
CA TRP A 99 -4.42 -25.96 11.33
C TRP A 99 -4.89 -24.51 11.20
N TYR A 100 -5.31 -23.88 12.31
CA TYR A 100 -5.71 -22.48 12.32
C TYR A 100 -4.55 -21.53 11.99
N ALA A 101 -3.38 -21.74 12.58
CA ALA A 101 -2.18 -20.93 12.30
C ALA A 101 -1.75 -21.02 10.83
N GLY A 102 -1.77 -22.23 10.26
CA GLY A 102 -1.47 -22.45 8.84
C GLY A 102 -2.46 -21.74 7.92
N TYR A 103 -3.76 -21.83 8.20
CA TYR A 103 -4.79 -21.17 7.39
C TYR A 103 -4.65 -19.64 7.39
N ILE A 104 -4.45 -19.05 8.58
CA ILE A 104 -4.27 -17.60 8.68
C ILE A 104 -2.96 -17.15 8.02
N PHE A 105 -1.87 -17.91 8.15
CA PHE A 105 -0.61 -17.58 7.48
C PHE A 105 -0.78 -17.54 5.95
N VAL A 106 -1.44 -18.53 5.35
CA VAL A 106 -1.70 -18.57 3.90
C VAL A 106 -2.57 -17.39 3.46
N VAL A 107 -3.64 -17.08 4.19
CA VAL A 107 -4.54 -15.95 3.89
C VAL A 107 -3.79 -14.62 3.95
N LEU A 108 -2.92 -14.42 4.94
CA LEU A 108 -2.10 -13.22 5.09
C LEU A 108 -1.08 -13.07 3.97
N CYS A 109 -0.40 -14.15 3.59
CA CYS A 109 0.52 -14.15 2.46
C CYS A 109 -0.19 -13.78 1.15
N ALA A 110 -1.37 -14.34 0.90
CA ALA A 110 -2.17 -13.99 -0.28
C ALA A 110 -2.57 -12.51 -0.25
N PHE A 111 -3.03 -12.01 0.90
CA PHE A 111 -3.42 -10.60 1.05
C PHE A 111 -2.24 -9.63 0.87
N PHE A 112 -1.06 -9.99 1.37
CA PHE A 112 0.19 -9.24 1.18
C PHE A 112 0.56 -9.12 -0.30
N VAL A 113 0.51 -10.23 -1.04
CA VAL A 113 0.86 -10.25 -2.47
C VAL A 113 -0.15 -9.44 -3.29
N VAL A 114 -1.45 -9.61 -3.06
CA VAL A 114 -2.50 -8.87 -3.78
C VAL A 114 -2.36 -7.37 -3.54
N THR A 115 -2.29 -6.96 -2.27
CA THR A 115 -2.23 -5.54 -1.90
C THR A 115 -0.92 -4.88 -2.31
N GLY A 116 0.20 -5.59 -2.16
CA GLY A 116 1.51 -5.16 -2.64
C GLY A 116 1.54 -4.98 -4.17
N SER A 117 0.92 -5.90 -4.91
CA SER A 117 0.83 -5.82 -6.38
C SER A 117 -0.02 -4.63 -6.83
N VAL A 118 -1.19 -4.42 -6.23
CA VAL A 118 -2.07 -3.27 -6.56
C VAL A 118 -1.36 -1.94 -6.28
N GLY A 119 -0.70 -1.80 -5.13
CA GLY A 119 0.08 -0.60 -4.79
C GLY A 119 1.25 -0.36 -5.75
N PHE A 120 1.93 -1.43 -6.17
CA PHE A 120 3.02 -1.36 -7.14
C PHE A 120 2.53 -0.88 -8.52
N TYR A 121 1.42 -1.44 -9.03
CA TYR A 121 0.84 -1.00 -10.31
C TYR A 121 0.36 0.46 -10.27
N ALA A 122 -0.26 0.89 -9.16
CA ALA A 122 -0.70 2.27 -8.98
C ALA A 122 0.49 3.26 -9.01
N CYS A 123 1.57 2.95 -8.28
CA CYS A 123 2.79 3.76 -8.31
C CYS A 123 3.45 3.77 -9.70
N LEU A 124 3.52 2.63 -10.40
CA LEU A 124 4.07 2.58 -11.76
C LEU A 124 3.27 3.43 -12.74
N TRP A 125 1.94 3.38 -12.65
CA TRP A 125 1.07 4.18 -13.51
C TRP A 125 1.25 5.68 -13.24
N PHE A 126 1.30 6.08 -11.97
CA PHE A 126 1.55 7.47 -11.59
C PHE A 126 2.91 7.98 -12.07
N VAL A 127 3.97 7.19 -11.89
CA VAL A 127 5.32 7.56 -12.35
C VAL A 127 5.32 7.73 -13.87
N ARG A 128 4.74 6.79 -14.62
CA ARG A 128 4.63 6.89 -16.09
C ARG A 128 3.86 8.13 -16.53
N MET A 129 2.81 8.49 -15.80
CA MET A 129 2.03 9.70 -16.07
C MET A 129 2.89 10.97 -15.95
N VAL A 130 3.65 11.10 -14.85
CA VAL A 130 4.52 12.26 -14.62
C VAL A 130 5.60 12.38 -15.72
N TYR A 131 6.27 11.28 -16.05
CA TYR A 131 7.29 11.32 -17.13
C TYR A 131 6.69 11.58 -18.51
N SER A 132 5.47 11.09 -18.79
CA SER A 132 4.78 11.37 -20.06
C SER A 132 4.36 12.84 -20.20
N SER A 133 4.17 13.58 -19.10
CA SER A 133 3.85 15.01 -19.14
C SER A 133 5.06 15.91 -19.36
N VAL A 134 6.28 15.41 -19.10
CA VAL A 134 7.52 16.13 -19.40
C VAL A 134 7.85 15.90 -20.88
N LYS A 135 7.24 16.69 -21.75
CA LYS A 135 7.72 16.82 -23.13
C LYS A 135 8.98 17.67 -23.09
N ILE A 136 10.10 17.07 -23.51
CA ILE A 136 11.35 17.77 -23.76
C ILE A 136 11.14 18.45 -25.12
N GLU A 137 10.72 19.71 -25.09
CA GLU A 137 10.78 20.64 -26.23
C GLU A 137 12.01 21.53 -26.06
#